data_AF-A0A9Y1BL60-F1
#
_entry.id   AF-A0A9Y1BL60-F1
#
_cell.length_a   1.000
_cell.length_b   1.000
_cell.length_c   1.000
_cell.angle_alpha   90.00
_cell.angle_beta   90.00
_cell.angle_gamma   90.00
#
_symmetry.space_group_name_H-M   'P 1'
#
loop_
_entity.id
_entity.type
_entity.pdbx_description
1 polymer ?
#
loop_
_entity_poly.entity_id
_entity_poly.type
_entity_poly.pdbx_seq_one_letter_code
_entity_poly.pdbx_strand_id
1 'polypeptide(L)'
;MDLEDKYNELQVSPFNIPFLRDLGIKAVAIVNFDILYGPVCYLKELSNSSFSEKLKKVDTLAELYTGFARTEIDVITTLDEKVIVSSYTEKLETSEVTSLLFLVCVLSADTEKLVQYCRSLTKRIRGDPERFNSALSFIIEQERKKSHALIIERNGTRIKGLNINDESIVSGNEFLNFNGFLFIDYNRAEVDGRFFPKRINEKKVDFRALVKFIDTQKNEAELSFGELITLYYKGLELLIYLHNSGAIMVGTKKMRSRINYNFINKWFFNFFDVYLDVHGIPEEKGTLETLKYLDREISGEPKRFIISELIDLMINSEKSTPELLVKPSSIKKRGWISLRTEYELFLEYLELFDGSLSIYKISQEMSVPLSKVVEFIIFLKSRNLLEVYKKKR
;
A
#
# COMPACT_ATOMS: atom_id res chain seq x y z
N MET A 1 0.33 41.96 -5.95
CA MET A 1 1.02 41.76 -4.65
C MET A 1 0.39 40.52 -4.09
N ASP A 2 1.06 39.41 -4.31
CA ASP A 2 0.35 38.24 -4.79
C ASP A 2 -0.18 37.40 -3.64
N LEU A 3 -1.40 36.88 -3.82
CA LEU A 3 -2.12 36.02 -2.88
C LEU A 3 -1.32 34.76 -2.48
N GLU A 4 -0.24 34.47 -3.20
CA GLU A 4 0.58 33.25 -3.09
C GLU A 4 1.41 33.18 -1.80
N ASP A 5 1.72 34.29 -1.12
CA ASP A 5 2.61 34.27 0.06
C ASP A 5 1.89 33.97 1.41
N LYS A 6 0.55 34.06 1.47
CA LYS A 6 -0.21 33.89 2.73
C LYS A 6 -0.84 32.51 2.91
N TYR A 7 -0.88 31.71 1.86
CA TYR A 7 -1.39 30.34 1.87
C TYR A 7 -0.29 29.39 1.42
N ASN A 8 0.02 28.43 2.28
CA ASN A 8 0.99 27.39 2.01
C ASN A 8 0.31 26.01 2.14
N GLU A 9 0.72 25.05 1.32
CA GLU A 9 0.26 23.68 1.50
C GLU A 9 0.89 23.09 2.78
N LEU A 10 0.05 22.64 3.71
CA LEU A 10 0.52 21.88 4.86
C LEU A 10 0.93 20.48 4.39
N GLN A 11 2.21 20.16 4.53
CA GLN A 11 2.72 18.84 4.19
C GLN A 11 2.28 17.82 5.24
N VAL A 12 1.18 17.12 4.96
CA VAL A 12 0.73 15.98 5.76
C VAL A 12 1.21 14.71 5.09
N SER A 13 1.92 13.90 5.87
CA SER A 13 2.35 12.57 5.48
C SER A 13 1.15 11.77 4.95
N PRO A 14 1.25 11.17 3.74
CA PRO A 14 0.17 10.34 3.19
C PRO A 14 -0.30 9.24 4.15
N PHE A 15 0.57 8.79 5.06
CA PHE A 15 0.29 7.78 6.09
C PHE A 15 -0.64 8.27 7.21
N ASN A 16 -0.68 9.58 7.46
CA ASN A 16 -1.51 10.18 8.49
C ASN A 16 -2.90 10.59 7.98
N ILE A 17 -3.07 10.69 6.65
CA ILE A 17 -4.32 11.11 6.00
C ILE A 17 -5.50 10.17 6.32
N PRO A 18 -5.35 8.83 6.28
CA PRO A 18 -6.45 7.92 6.60
C PRO A 18 -6.98 8.11 8.02
N PHE A 19 -6.09 8.26 9.01
CA PHE A 19 -6.47 8.52 10.41
C PHE A 19 -7.31 9.80 10.54
N LEU A 20 -6.91 10.88 9.86
CA LEU A 20 -7.67 12.13 9.84
C LEU A 20 -9.05 11.95 9.20
N ARG A 21 -9.13 11.22 8.07
CA ARG A 21 -10.40 10.92 7.37
C ARG A 21 -11.33 10.05 8.22
N ASP A 22 -10.80 9.04 8.91
CA ASP A 22 -11.56 8.16 9.80
C ASP A 22 -12.20 8.92 10.96
N LEU A 23 -11.55 9.99 11.42
CA LEU A 23 -12.11 10.92 12.41
C LEU A 23 -13.11 11.92 11.81
N GLY A 24 -13.39 11.82 10.50
CA GLY A 24 -14.30 12.72 9.80
C GLY A 24 -13.69 14.09 9.49
N ILE A 25 -12.36 14.24 9.54
CA ILE A 25 -11.68 15.50 9.24
C ILE A 25 -11.59 15.67 7.71
N LYS A 26 -12.13 16.78 7.23
CA LYS A 26 -12.13 17.23 5.83
C LYS A 26 -10.90 18.06 5.50
N ALA A 27 -10.38 18.83 6.46
CA ALA A 27 -9.19 19.64 6.29
C ALA A 27 -8.51 19.96 7.63
N VAL A 28 -7.21 20.20 7.57
CA VAL A 28 -6.41 20.65 8.71
C VAL A 28 -5.69 21.94 8.34
N ALA A 29 -5.78 22.95 9.20
CA ALA A 29 -5.10 24.22 8.98
C ALA A 29 -4.34 24.69 10.23
N ILE A 30 -3.10 25.15 10.04
CA ILE A 30 -2.33 25.87 11.05
C ILE A 30 -2.28 27.33 10.61
N VAL A 31 -2.66 28.24 11.49
CA VAL A 31 -2.58 29.68 11.24
C VAL A 31 -1.63 30.31 12.25
N ASN A 32 -0.60 30.97 11.73
CA ASN A 32 0.39 31.70 12.52
C ASN A 32 0.32 33.19 12.19
N PHE A 33 0.86 34.02 13.07
CA PHE A 33 1.06 35.44 12.80
C PHE A 33 2.52 35.71 12.46
N ASP A 34 2.76 36.19 11.26
CA ASP A 34 4.05 36.71 10.83
C ASP A 34 4.04 38.25 10.94
N ILE A 35 5.12 38.83 11.46
CA ILE A 35 5.21 40.29 11.69
C ILE A 35 5.20 41.08 10.39
N LEU A 36 5.75 40.51 9.31
CA LEU A 36 5.84 41.17 8.00
C LEU A 36 4.56 40.93 7.18
N TYR A 37 3.97 39.74 7.27
CA TYR A 37 2.88 39.32 6.38
C TYR A 37 1.50 39.25 7.03
N GLY A 38 1.43 39.39 8.36
CA GLY A 38 0.23 39.16 9.15
C GLY A 38 -0.09 37.67 9.26
N PRO A 39 -1.38 37.27 9.34
CA PRO A 39 -1.76 35.86 9.42
C PRO A 39 -1.36 35.08 8.17
N VAL A 40 -0.69 33.95 8.37
CA VAL A 40 -0.28 32.98 7.34
C VAL A 40 -0.92 31.63 7.64
N CYS A 41 -1.52 31.01 6.63
CA CYS A 41 -2.21 29.73 6.75
C CYS A 41 -1.44 28.61 6.04
N TYR A 42 -1.20 27.52 6.77
CA TYR A 42 -0.75 26.24 6.23
C TYR A 42 -1.93 25.28 6.25
N LEU A 43 -2.43 24.86 5.09
CA LEU A 43 -3.66 24.06 5.02
C LEU A 43 -3.47 22.82 4.14
N LYS A 44 -3.98 21.69 4.62
CA LYS A 44 -4.14 20.45 3.86
C LYS A 44 -5.62 20.11 3.76
N GLU A 45 -6.11 20.07 2.54
CA GLU A 45 -7.49 19.66 2.25
C GLU A 45 -7.53 18.17 1.89
N LEU A 46 -8.38 17.41 2.57
CA LEU A 46 -8.57 15.96 2.37
C LEU A 46 -9.82 15.66 1.53
N SER A 47 -10.77 16.58 1.56
CA SER A 47 -12.03 16.61 0.80
C SER A 47 -12.59 18.04 0.79
N ASN A 48 -13.38 18.39 -0.24
CA ASN A 48 -13.95 19.74 -0.42
C ASN A 48 -14.57 20.31 0.86
N SER A 49 -14.12 21.50 1.27
CA SER A 49 -14.56 22.15 2.51
C SER A 49 -14.86 23.64 2.31
N SER A 50 -16.06 24.05 2.73
CA SER A 50 -16.50 25.45 2.59
C SER A 50 -15.73 26.38 3.52
N PHE A 51 -15.37 25.88 4.71
CA PHE A 51 -14.56 26.60 5.66
C PHE A 51 -13.09 26.71 5.21
N SER A 52 -12.58 25.68 4.51
CA SER A 52 -11.23 25.72 3.95
C SER A 52 -11.08 26.81 2.88
N GLU A 53 -12.10 27.00 2.05
CA GLU A 53 -12.14 28.10 1.07
C GLU A 53 -12.15 29.48 1.73
N LYS A 54 -12.70 29.62 2.94
CA LYS A 54 -12.64 30.86 3.72
C LYS A 54 -11.23 31.13 4.24
N LEU A 55 -10.51 30.11 4.70
CA LEU A 55 -9.13 30.23 5.20
C LEU A 55 -8.14 30.65 4.10
N LYS A 56 -8.44 30.37 2.82
CA LYS A 56 -7.64 30.79 1.67
C LYS A 56 -7.80 32.29 1.33
N LYS A 57 -8.79 32.99 1.89
CA LYS A 57 -9.05 34.42 1.63
C LYS A 57 -8.44 35.30 2.71
N VAL A 58 -7.67 36.32 2.32
CA VAL A 58 -6.88 37.16 3.23
C VAL A 58 -7.74 37.87 4.29
N ASP A 59 -8.83 38.52 3.88
CA ASP A 59 -9.69 39.27 4.80
C ASP A 59 -10.34 38.35 5.84
N THR A 60 -10.86 37.22 5.38
CA THR A 60 -11.51 36.23 6.25
C THR A 60 -10.50 35.52 7.16
N LEU A 61 -9.28 35.26 6.68
CA LEU A 61 -8.21 34.69 7.50
C LEU A 61 -7.82 35.63 8.65
N ALA A 62 -7.75 36.93 8.40
CA ALA A 62 -7.47 37.93 9.42
C ALA A 62 -8.58 38.01 10.47
N GLU A 63 -9.83 38.06 10.04
CA GLU A 63 -11.00 38.04 10.94
C GLU A 63 -11.03 36.78 11.82
N LEU A 64 -10.84 35.60 11.22
CA LEU A 64 -10.81 34.33 11.95
C LEU A 64 -9.64 34.29 12.94
N TYR A 65 -8.44 34.72 12.53
CA TYR A 65 -7.29 34.76 13.42
C TYR A 65 -7.53 35.68 14.62
N THR A 66 -7.97 36.92 14.40
CA THR A 66 -8.26 37.87 15.49
C THR A 66 -9.37 37.36 16.40
N GLY A 67 -10.41 36.73 15.83
CA GLY A 67 -11.52 36.17 16.58
C GLY A 67 -11.13 34.99 17.48
N PHE A 68 -10.25 34.09 17.00
CA PHE A 68 -9.89 32.85 17.70
C PHE A 68 -8.59 32.89 18.48
N ALA A 69 -7.69 33.84 18.22
CA ALA A 69 -6.41 33.94 18.95
C ALA A 69 -6.57 34.18 20.46
N ARG A 70 -7.70 34.77 20.90
CA ARG A 70 -7.94 35.13 22.31
C ARG A 70 -9.26 34.61 22.88
N THR A 71 -9.91 33.68 22.19
CA THR A 71 -11.18 33.09 22.65
C THR A 71 -11.01 31.62 23.01
N GLU A 72 -11.72 31.19 24.06
CA GLU A 72 -11.79 29.80 24.51
C GLU A 72 -12.95 29.05 23.83
N ILE A 73 -13.07 29.19 22.51
CA ILE A 73 -14.04 28.43 21.73
C ILE A 73 -13.32 27.18 21.23
N ASP A 74 -13.79 25.99 21.60
CA ASP A 74 -13.19 24.74 21.10
C ASP A 74 -13.86 24.22 19.83
N VAL A 75 -15.15 24.53 19.62
CA VAL A 75 -15.96 24.00 18.51
C VAL A 75 -16.89 25.07 17.95
N ILE A 76 -16.88 25.20 16.62
CA ILE A 76 -17.80 26.04 15.85
C ILE A 76 -18.61 25.11 14.96
N THR A 77 -19.93 25.28 14.94
CA THR A 77 -20.79 24.52 14.02
C THR A 77 -21.31 25.45 12.93
N THR A 78 -21.05 25.08 11.68
CA THR A 78 -21.63 25.71 10.49
C THR A 78 -22.77 24.84 9.95
N LEU A 79 -23.40 25.24 8.84
CA LEU A 79 -24.50 24.47 8.23
C LEU A 79 -24.08 23.05 7.84
N ASP A 80 -22.86 22.87 7.33
CA ASP A 80 -22.41 21.61 6.74
C ASP A 80 -21.20 20.98 7.45
N GLU A 81 -20.56 21.74 8.36
CA GLU A 81 -19.25 21.39 8.92
C GLU A 81 -19.13 21.77 10.40
N LYS A 82 -18.38 20.98 11.15
CA LYS A 82 -17.92 21.32 12.51
C LYS A 82 -16.45 21.70 12.43
N VAL A 83 -16.06 22.82 13.02
CA VAL A 83 -14.67 23.28 13.06
C VAL A 83 -14.20 23.25 14.49
N ILE A 84 -13.19 22.45 14.76
CA ILE A 84 -12.55 22.36 16.06
C ILE A 84 -11.33 23.26 16.02
N VAL A 85 -11.18 24.11 17.03
CA VAL A 85 -10.08 25.06 17.10
C VAL A 85 -9.38 24.95 18.44
N SER A 86 -8.06 25.05 18.42
CA SER A 86 -7.24 25.18 19.62
C SER A 86 -6.11 26.15 19.36
N SER A 87 -5.84 26.99 20.34
CA SER A 87 -4.74 27.94 20.32
C SER A 87 -3.54 27.45 21.14
N TYR A 88 -2.36 27.93 20.78
CA TYR A 88 -1.15 27.86 21.60
C TYR A 88 -0.50 29.23 21.61
N THR A 89 -0.19 29.73 22.80
CA THR A 89 0.45 31.03 22.97
C THR A 89 1.83 30.83 23.58
N GLU A 90 2.85 31.25 22.84
CA GLU A 90 4.23 31.33 23.31
C GLU A 90 4.47 32.74 23.87
N LYS A 91 4.92 32.81 25.12
CA LYS A 91 5.36 34.08 25.73
C LYS A 91 6.86 34.23 25.48
N LEU A 92 7.22 35.21 24.67
CA LEU A 92 8.59 35.67 24.48
C LEU A 92 8.88 36.84 25.43
N GLU A 93 10.15 37.22 25.59
CA GLU A 93 10.56 38.26 26.56
C GLU A 93 9.82 39.60 26.38
N THR A 94 9.41 39.94 25.16
CA THR A 94 8.78 41.23 24.83
C THR A 94 7.46 41.11 24.07
N SER A 95 6.99 39.89 23.76
CA SER A 95 5.80 39.68 22.94
C SER A 95 5.12 38.33 23.21
N GLU A 96 3.86 38.21 22.80
CA GLU A 96 3.13 36.95 22.80
C GLU A 96 2.77 36.58 21.36
N VAL A 97 3.12 35.36 20.95
CA VAL A 97 2.79 34.83 19.62
C VAL A 97 1.77 33.72 19.80
N THR A 98 0.64 33.85 19.12
CA THR A 98 -0.41 32.83 19.16
C THR A 98 -0.52 32.11 17.83
N SER A 99 -0.54 30.80 17.88
CA SER A 99 -0.80 29.92 16.75
C SER A 99 -2.14 29.22 16.93
N LEU A 100 -2.87 29.07 15.84
CA LEU A 100 -4.17 28.39 15.82
C LEU A 100 -4.06 27.10 15.01
N LEU A 101 -4.68 26.05 15.51
CA LEU A 101 -4.93 24.81 14.77
C LEU A 101 -6.43 24.66 14.55
N PHE A 102 -6.84 24.45 13.31
CA PHE A 102 -8.21 24.15 12.92
C PHE A 102 -8.30 22.73 12.37
N LEU A 103 -9.25 21.95 12.89
CA LEU A 103 -9.70 20.69 12.30
C LEU A 103 -11.12 20.89 11.76
N VAL A 104 -11.25 20.97 10.44
CA VAL A 104 -12.56 21.07 9.78
C VAL A 104 -13.10 19.67 9.57
N CYS A 105 -14.28 19.39 10.08
CA CYS A 105 -14.85 18.05 10.20
C CYS A 105 -16.28 18.00 9.63
N VAL A 106 -16.72 16.80 9.25
CA VAL A 106 -18.14 16.53 8.95
C VAL A 106 -19.01 16.70 10.22
N LEU A 107 -20.31 16.97 10.05
CA LEU A 107 -21.24 17.17 11.17
C LEU A 107 -21.32 15.96 12.13
N SER A 108 -21.10 14.74 11.62
CA SER A 108 -21.16 13.50 12.40
C SER A 108 -19.90 13.21 13.23
N ALA A 109 -18.85 14.04 13.14
CA ALA A 109 -17.60 13.80 13.85
C ALA A 109 -17.75 13.91 15.39
N ASP A 110 -17.04 13.05 16.11
CA ASP A 110 -16.97 13.05 17.58
C ASP A 110 -16.12 14.23 18.06
N THR A 111 -16.80 15.29 18.49
CA THR A 111 -16.17 16.55 18.88
C THR A 111 -15.38 16.46 20.18
N GLU A 112 -15.81 15.66 21.16
CA GLU A 112 -15.12 15.60 22.45
C GLU A 112 -13.72 15.01 22.30
N LYS A 113 -13.64 13.88 21.58
CA LYS A 113 -12.37 13.21 21.30
C LYS A 113 -11.44 14.10 20.46
N LEU A 114 -11.99 14.74 19.44
CA LEU A 114 -11.22 15.60 18.55
C LEU A 114 -10.74 16.90 19.21
N VAL A 115 -11.48 17.49 20.15
CA VAL A 115 -11.01 18.64 20.94
C VAL A 115 -9.78 18.26 21.77
N GLN A 116 -9.78 17.07 22.39
CA GLN A 116 -8.61 16.58 23.13
C GLN A 116 -7.40 16.41 22.22
N TYR A 117 -7.60 15.85 21.02
CA TYR A 117 -6.53 15.70 20.03
C TYR A 117 -6.03 17.04 19.53
N CYS A 118 -6.92 17.96 19.18
CA CYS A 118 -6.57 19.29 18.72
C CYS A 118 -5.71 20.01 19.77
N ARG A 119 -6.11 20.02 21.04
CA ARG A 119 -5.32 20.60 22.14
C ARG A 119 -3.96 19.94 22.32
N SER A 120 -3.88 18.61 22.19
CA SER A 120 -2.62 17.88 22.27
C SER A 120 -1.69 18.19 21.10
N LEU A 121 -2.24 18.27 19.88
CA LEU A 121 -1.52 18.64 18.67
C LEU A 121 -0.98 20.06 18.78
N THR A 122 -1.81 21.05 19.09
CA THR A 122 -1.38 22.45 19.13
C THR A 122 -0.24 22.66 20.13
N LYS A 123 -0.28 22.01 21.30
CA LYS A 123 0.82 22.06 22.30
C LYS A 123 2.14 21.45 21.82
N ARG A 124 2.08 20.46 20.93
CA ARG A 124 3.27 19.76 20.38
C ARG A 124 3.84 20.47 19.18
N ILE A 125 2.96 20.95 18.30
CA ILE A 125 3.29 21.68 17.08
C ILE A 125 3.89 23.03 17.44
N ARG A 126 3.29 23.75 18.41
CA ARG A 126 3.71 25.11 18.80
C ARG A 126 3.78 26.07 17.62
N GLY A 127 2.82 25.96 16.70
CA GLY A 127 2.78 26.76 15.48
C GLY A 127 3.68 26.29 14.34
N ASP A 128 4.70 25.46 14.59
CA ASP A 128 5.63 24.99 13.55
C ASP A 128 4.98 23.91 12.65
N PRO A 129 4.65 24.20 11.38
CA PRO A 129 3.95 23.27 10.49
C PRO A 129 4.73 21.98 10.23
N GLU A 130 6.06 22.01 10.27
CA GLU A 130 6.89 20.82 10.02
C GLU A 130 6.74 19.76 11.12
N ARG A 131 6.37 20.19 12.34
CA ARG A 131 6.12 19.30 13.48
C ARG A 131 4.75 18.62 13.45
N PHE A 132 3.88 18.98 12.50
CA PHE A 132 2.53 18.43 12.44
C PHE A 132 2.53 16.89 12.37
N ASN A 133 3.37 16.32 11.49
CA ASN A 133 3.39 14.87 11.29
C ASN A 133 3.89 14.12 12.53
N SER A 134 4.95 14.59 13.18
CA SER A 134 5.47 13.94 14.39
C SER A 134 4.52 14.05 15.58
N ALA A 135 3.84 15.20 15.73
CA ALA A 135 2.81 15.39 16.74
C ALA A 135 1.60 14.46 16.52
N LEU A 136 1.16 14.29 15.27
CA LEU A 136 0.07 13.40 14.91
C LEU A 136 0.44 11.93 15.11
N SER A 137 1.64 11.52 14.71
CA SER A 137 2.16 10.17 14.98
C SER A 137 2.17 9.83 16.47
N PHE A 138 2.50 10.80 17.34
CA PHE A 138 2.43 10.58 18.79
C PHE A 138 1.00 10.28 19.28
N ILE A 139 0.00 11.02 18.80
CA ILE A 139 -1.41 10.78 19.19
C ILE A 139 -1.86 9.39 18.73
N ILE A 140 -1.54 9.06 17.49
CA ILE A 140 -1.78 7.75 16.90
C ILE A 140 -1.15 6.63 17.77
N GLU A 141 0.10 6.79 18.20
CA GLU A 141 0.77 5.82 19.06
C GLU A 141 0.14 5.66 20.45
N GLN A 142 -0.38 6.74 21.06
CA GLN A 142 -1.04 6.67 22.36
C GLN A 142 -2.35 5.87 22.31
N GLU A 143 -3.10 5.96 21.21
CA GLU A 143 -4.25 5.08 20.97
C GLU A 143 -3.80 3.63 20.79
N ARG A 144 -2.64 3.40 20.13
CA ARG A 144 -2.09 2.05 19.88
C ARG A 144 -1.52 1.35 21.13
N LYS A 145 -0.89 2.07 22.07
CA LYS A 145 -0.26 1.52 23.30
C LYS A 145 -1.21 0.86 24.29
N LYS A 146 -2.53 0.97 24.10
CA LYS A 146 -3.54 0.22 24.85
C LYS A 146 -3.63 -1.28 24.45
N SER A 147 -2.72 -1.80 23.60
CA SER A 147 -2.74 -3.16 23.01
C SER A 147 -1.36 -3.85 23.08
N HIS A 148 -1.30 -5.14 23.51
CA HIS A 148 -0.10 -5.88 24.00
C HIS A 148 0.83 -6.55 22.94
N ALA A 149 2.04 -7.03 23.34
CA ALA A 149 3.12 -7.58 22.46
C ALA A 149 3.72 -8.95 22.91
N LEU A 150 4.34 -9.73 21.97
CA LEU A 150 5.02 -11.03 22.21
C LEU A 150 6.32 -11.24 21.38
N ILE A 151 7.22 -12.14 21.83
CA ILE A 151 8.61 -12.38 21.34
C ILE A 151 8.78 -13.77 20.68
N ILE A 152 9.56 -13.88 19.59
CA ILE A 152 9.98 -15.14 18.93
C ILE A 152 11.52 -15.15 18.79
N GLU A 153 12.22 -16.29 18.88
CA GLU A 153 13.71 -16.37 18.76
C GLU A 153 14.17 -17.20 17.54
N ARG A 154 15.24 -16.75 16.87
CA ARG A 154 15.95 -17.43 15.77
C ARG A 154 17.47 -17.20 15.88
N ASN A 155 18.32 -18.23 15.92
CA ASN A 155 19.79 -18.13 15.89
C ASN A 155 20.41 -17.08 16.85
N GLY A 156 19.83 -16.87 18.03
CA GLY A 156 20.24 -15.83 18.99
C GLY A 156 19.70 -14.42 18.68
N THR A 157 19.01 -14.22 17.56
CA THR A 157 18.30 -12.98 17.21
C THR A 157 16.80 -13.12 17.51
N ARG A 158 16.27 -12.23 18.36
CA ARG A 158 14.86 -12.16 18.73
C ARG A 158 14.08 -11.46 17.64
N ILE A 159 13.11 -12.16 17.05
CA ILE A 159 12.13 -11.61 16.13
C ILE A 159 10.86 -11.19 16.89
N LYS A 160 10.44 -9.92 16.82
CA LYS A 160 9.16 -9.49 17.44
C LYS A 160 7.99 -9.78 16.49
N GLY A 161 6.96 -10.44 17.01
CA GLY A 161 5.72 -10.69 16.28
C GLY A 161 4.68 -9.66 16.68
N LEU A 162 4.22 -8.82 15.75
CA LEU A 162 3.09 -7.95 16.00
C LEU A 162 1.78 -8.76 15.86
N ASN A 163 1.13 -8.98 17.00
CA ASN A 163 -0.24 -9.46 17.18
C ASN A 163 -0.62 -10.76 16.42
N ILE A 164 -0.06 -11.89 16.88
CA ILE A 164 -0.64 -13.24 16.68
C ILE A 164 -1.51 -13.58 17.91
N ASN A 165 -2.38 -12.67 18.37
CA ASN A 165 -3.33 -13.01 19.44
C ASN A 165 -4.50 -13.80 18.85
N ASP A 166 -4.82 -14.93 19.47
CA ASP A 166 -5.80 -15.93 19.05
C ASP A 166 -7.24 -15.43 18.82
N GLU A 167 -7.55 -14.15 19.11
CA GLU A 167 -8.91 -13.59 19.06
C GLU A 167 -9.27 -12.90 17.73
N SER A 168 -8.31 -12.29 17.00
CA SER A 168 -8.61 -11.76 15.66
C SER A 168 -8.63 -12.92 14.66
N ILE A 169 -9.85 -13.35 14.29
CA ILE A 169 -10.08 -14.30 13.22
C ILE A 169 -10.30 -13.49 11.95
N VAL A 170 -9.21 -13.10 11.29
CA VAL A 170 -9.28 -12.81 9.84
C VAL A 170 -9.57 -14.16 9.18
N SER A 171 -10.85 -14.40 8.90
CA SER A 171 -11.36 -15.67 8.36
C SER A 171 -10.93 -15.91 6.91
N GLY A 172 -10.16 -14.96 6.34
CA GLY A 172 -9.85 -14.86 4.93
C GLY A 172 -11.03 -14.28 4.14
N ASN A 173 -12.27 -14.29 4.65
CA ASN A 173 -13.46 -13.79 3.96
C ASN A 173 -13.45 -12.27 3.72
N GLU A 174 -12.60 -11.52 4.40
CA GLU A 174 -12.43 -10.08 4.17
C GLU A 174 -11.89 -9.72 2.79
N PHE A 175 -11.24 -10.67 2.11
CA PHE A 175 -10.54 -10.48 0.85
C PHE A 175 -11.19 -11.36 -0.25
N LEU A 176 -11.40 -10.82 -1.43
CA LEU A 176 -11.95 -11.46 -2.61
C LEU A 176 -10.92 -12.37 -3.29
N ASN A 177 -9.66 -11.94 -3.35
CA ASN A 177 -8.63 -12.53 -4.21
C ASN A 177 -7.51 -13.21 -3.42
N PHE A 178 -7.25 -12.75 -2.22
CA PHE A 178 -6.22 -13.27 -1.33
C PHE A 178 -6.80 -13.94 -0.09
N ASN A 179 -6.06 -14.90 0.46
CA ASN A 179 -6.31 -15.47 1.77
C ASN A 179 -5.90 -14.47 2.85
N GLY A 180 -4.83 -13.71 2.61
CA GLY A 180 -4.32 -12.69 3.51
C GLY A 180 -2.86 -12.34 3.21
N PHE A 181 -2.31 -11.41 3.99
CA PHE A 181 -0.98 -10.83 3.80
C PHE A 181 -0.09 -11.07 5.03
N LEU A 182 1.15 -11.48 4.79
CA LEU A 182 2.20 -11.67 5.78
C LEU A 182 3.39 -10.80 5.40
N PHE A 183 3.91 -10.04 6.36
CA PHE A 183 5.08 -9.20 6.18
C PHE A 183 6.24 -9.75 6.99
N ILE A 184 7.42 -9.77 6.40
CA ILE A 184 8.66 -10.18 7.03
C ILE A 184 9.64 -9.01 6.86
N ASP A 185 10.02 -8.37 7.96
CA ASP A 185 11.08 -7.38 8.00
C ASP A 185 12.36 -8.09 8.46
N TYR A 186 13.31 -8.30 7.54
CA TYR A 186 14.56 -8.97 7.87
C TYR A 186 15.52 -8.07 8.66
N ASN A 187 15.44 -6.75 8.47
CA ASN A 187 16.31 -5.79 9.15
C ASN A 187 15.96 -5.67 10.63
N ARG A 188 14.67 -5.58 10.94
CA ARG A 188 14.16 -5.50 12.32
C ARG A 188 13.98 -6.86 12.96
N ALA A 189 14.07 -7.92 12.15
CA ALA A 189 13.70 -9.25 12.57
C ALA A 189 12.24 -9.20 13.07
N GLU A 190 11.29 -8.78 12.24
CA GLU A 190 9.87 -8.71 12.64
C GLU A 190 9.00 -9.45 11.64
N VAL A 191 7.93 -10.07 12.15
CA VAL A 191 6.92 -10.71 11.31
C VAL A 191 5.56 -10.17 11.69
N ASP A 192 4.86 -9.61 10.71
CA ASP A 192 3.48 -9.12 10.87
C ASP A 192 2.53 -10.04 10.10
N GLY A 193 1.83 -10.88 10.86
CA GLY A 193 0.86 -11.84 10.33
C GLY A 193 -0.60 -11.46 10.62
N ARG A 194 -0.87 -10.23 11.04
CA ARG A 194 -2.22 -9.80 11.48
C ARG A 194 -3.30 -10.00 10.44
N PHE A 195 -2.92 -9.87 9.17
CA PHE A 195 -3.82 -10.00 8.02
C PHE A 195 -3.68 -11.33 7.30
N PHE A 196 -2.96 -12.30 7.86
CA PHE A 196 -2.81 -13.63 7.29
C PHE A 196 -3.68 -14.64 8.04
N PRO A 197 -4.43 -15.50 7.34
CA PRO A 197 -5.36 -16.40 8.00
C PRO A 197 -4.60 -17.48 8.74
N LYS A 198 -5.02 -17.72 9.99
CA LYS A 198 -4.44 -18.75 10.87
C LYS A 198 -4.81 -20.17 10.44
N ARG A 199 -5.86 -20.30 9.63
CA ARG A 199 -6.31 -21.57 9.03
C ARG A 199 -6.59 -21.37 7.56
N ILE A 200 -6.15 -22.31 6.74
CA ILE A 200 -6.54 -22.37 5.34
C ILE A 200 -6.96 -23.81 5.04
N ASN A 201 -8.15 -23.99 4.47
CA ASN A 201 -8.76 -25.31 4.25
C ASN A 201 -8.72 -26.17 5.53
N GLU A 202 -9.16 -25.58 6.65
CA GLU A 202 -9.20 -26.18 8.00
C GLU A 202 -7.84 -26.55 8.63
N LYS A 203 -6.73 -26.42 7.90
CA LYS A 203 -5.37 -26.67 8.41
C LYS A 203 -4.80 -25.43 9.06
N LYS A 204 -4.25 -25.56 10.27
CA LYS A 204 -3.54 -24.49 10.98
C LYS A 204 -2.27 -24.10 10.22
N VAL A 205 -2.08 -22.81 10.01
CA VAL A 205 -0.85 -22.23 9.45
C VAL A 205 0.14 -22.00 10.58
N ASP A 206 1.31 -22.63 10.48
CA ASP A 206 2.44 -22.36 11.37
C ASP A 206 3.35 -21.31 10.73
N PHE A 207 3.25 -20.07 11.22
CA PHE A 207 4.05 -18.95 10.71
C PHE A 207 5.55 -19.19 10.82
N ARG A 208 6.03 -19.87 11.87
CA ARG A 208 7.48 -20.15 12.02
C ARG A 208 7.93 -21.12 10.94
N ALA A 209 7.18 -22.19 10.71
CA ALA A 209 7.48 -23.15 9.65
C ALA A 209 7.37 -22.53 8.25
N LEU A 210 6.43 -21.61 8.05
CA LEU A 210 6.22 -20.90 6.80
C LEU A 210 7.36 -19.93 6.48
N VAL A 211 7.77 -19.10 7.44
CA VAL A 211 8.94 -18.20 7.29
C VAL A 211 10.21 -19.01 7.01
N LYS A 212 10.42 -20.11 7.74
CA LYS A 212 11.56 -21.00 7.50
C LYS A 212 11.55 -21.58 6.08
N PHE A 213 10.39 -21.99 5.59
CA PHE A 213 10.24 -22.51 4.22
C PHE A 213 10.63 -21.47 3.17
N ILE A 214 10.17 -20.23 3.32
CA ILE A 214 10.50 -19.13 2.38
C ILE A 214 12.00 -18.85 2.38
N ASP A 215 12.63 -18.80 3.56
CA ASP A 215 14.07 -18.57 3.66
C ASP A 215 14.90 -19.70 3.05
N THR A 216 14.47 -20.95 3.24
CA THR A 216 15.09 -22.10 2.57
C THR A 216 15.01 -21.94 1.05
N GLN A 217 13.82 -21.61 0.51
CA GLN A 217 13.64 -21.41 -0.93
C GLN A 217 14.43 -20.21 -1.46
N LYS A 218 14.53 -19.11 -0.70
CA LYS A 218 15.37 -17.95 -1.04
C LYS A 218 16.85 -18.33 -1.18
N ASN A 219 17.37 -19.11 -0.23
CA ASN A 219 18.77 -19.49 -0.20
C ASN A 219 19.11 -20.57 -1.24
N GLU A 220 18.19 -21.49 -1.53
CA GLU A 220 18.41 -22.58 -2.48
C GLU A 220 18.22 -22.16 -3.94
N ALA A 221 17.37 -21.16 -4.22
CA ALA A 221 16.99 -20.77 -5.58
C ALA A 221 17.60 -19.44 -6.07
N GLU A 222 18.60 -18.88 -5.36
CA GLU A 222 19.27 -17.59 -5.69
C GLU A 222 18.29 -16.48 -6.10
N LEU A 223 17.18 -16.34 -5.38
CA LEU A 223 16.10 -15.44 -5.76
C LEU A 223 16.53 -13.97 -5.62
N SER A 224 16.47 -13.22 -6.73
CA SER A 224 16.83 -11.81 -6.81
C SER A 224 15.87 -10.93 -6.02
N PHE A 225 16.40 -9.91 -5.34
CA PHE A 225 15.58 -8.81 -4.83
C PHE A 225 14.89 -8.06 -5.99
N GLY A 226 13.68 -7.55 -5.74
CA GLY A 226 12.85 -6.89 -6.74
C GLY A 226 11.97 -7.82 -7.57
N GLU A 227 12.01 -9.14 -7.32
CA GLU A 227 11.21 -10.12 -8.03
C GLU A 227 9.96 -10.55 -7.23
N LEU A 228 8.85 -10.70 -7.95
CA LEU A 228 7.64 -11.36 -7.48
C LEU A 228 7.69 -12.85 -7.83
N ILE A 229 7.70 -13.70 -6.81
CA ILE A 229 7.93 -15.13 -6.88
C ILE A 229 6.66 -15.88 -6.50
N THR A 230 6.43 -17.04 -7.10
CA THR A 230 5.32 -17.92 -6.72
C THR A 230 5.88 -19.19 -6.09
N LEU A 231 5.50 -19.49 -4.84
CA LEU A 231 5.86 -20.72 -4.13
C LEU A 231 4.61 -21.53 -3.78
N TYR A 232 4.75 -22.85 -3.66
CA TYR A 232 3.67 -23.72 -3.21
C TYR A 232 3.99 -24.31 -1.84
N TYR A 233 3.15 -24.03 -0.83
CA TYR A 233 3.30 -24.54 0.54
C TYR A 233 2.03 -25.26 0.99
N LYS A 234 2.12 -26.59 1.19
CA LYS A 234 1.01 -27.42 1.70
C LYS A 234 -0.32 -27.22 0.96
N GLY A 235 -0.27 -27.06 -0.37
CA GLY A 235 -1.45 -26.83 -1.22
C GLY A 235 -1.89 -25.37 -1.35
N LEU A 236 -1.12 -24.44 -0.80
CA LEU A 236 -1.31 -22.99 -0.96
C LEU A 236 -0.36 -22.46 -2.01
N GLU A 237 -0.88 -21.67 -2.94
CA GLU A 237 -0.05 -20.83 -3.79
C GLU A 237 0.23 -19.52 -3.05
N LEU A 238 1.52 -19.22 -2.89
CA LEU A 238 2.04 -18.05 -2.20
C LEU A 238 2.69 -17.14 -3.24
N LEU A 239 2.25 -15.90 -3.32
CA LEU A 239 2.94 -14.83 -4.05
C LEU A 239 3.85 -14.11 -3.07
N ILE A 240 5.14 -14.04 -3.39
CA ILE A 240 6.18 -13.48 -2.51
C ILE A 240 6.93 -12.41 -3.26
N TYR A 241 6.83 -11.18 -2.78
CA TYR A 241 7.69 -10.10 -3.24
C TYR A 241 8.91 -10.03 -2.32
N LEU A 242 10.11 -10.20 -2.88
CA LEU A 242 11.36 -10.04 -2.13
C LEU A 242 11.91 -8.64 -2.33
N HIS A 243 12.10 -7.92 -1.23
CA HIS A 243 12.74 -6.61 -1.22
C HIS A 243 14.07 -6.66 -0.47
N ASN A 244 14.93 -5.67 -0.70
CA ASN A 244 16.27 -5.59 -0.10
C ASN A 244 16.25 -5.71 1.44
N SER A 245 15.17 -5.27 2.08
CA SER A 245 15.00 -5.19 3.53
C SER A 245 13.99 -6.19 4.12
N GLY A 246 13.30 -6.98 3.30
CA GLY A 246 12.20 -7.82 3.77
C GLY A 246 11.50 -8.64 2.69
N ALA A 247 10.34 -9.20 3.02
CA ALA A 247 9.47 -9.92 2.09
C ALA A 247 7.99 -9.69 2.42
N ILE A 248 7.15 -9.48 1.39
CA ILE A 248 5.69 -9.57 1.52
C ILE A 248 5.25 -10.88 0.90
N MET A 249 4.42 -11.61 1.63
CA MET A 249 3.83 -12.85 1.16
C MET A 249 2.31 -12.74 1.18
N VAL A 250 1.70 -13.32 0.15
CA VAL A 250 0.25 -13.37 -0.01
C VAL A 250 -0.18 -14.77 -0.38
N GLY A 251 -1.08 -15.34 0.42
CA GLY A 251 -1.73 -16.59 0.06
C GLY A 251 -2.83 -16.29 -0.95
N THR A 252 -2.88 -16.97 -2.09
CA THR A 252 -3.96 -16.77 -3.07
C THR A 252 -5.15 -17.68 -2.74
N LYS A 253 -6.39 -17.15 -2.84
CA LYS A 253 -7.63 -17.93 -2.60
C LYS A 253 -7.94 -18.98 -3.67
N LYS A 254 -7.34 -18.81 -4.85
CA LYS A 254 -7.43 -19.75 -5.99
C LYS A 254 -6.07 -19.80 -6.65
N MET A 255 -5.70 -20.95 -7.22
CA MET A 255 -4.58 -21.02 -8.15
C MET A 255 -4.83 -20.05 -9.30
N ARG A 256 -4.15 -18.90 -9.28
CA ARG A 256 -4.32 -17.86 -10.28
C ARG A 256 -3.09 -17.87 -11.15
N SER A 257 -2.96 -18.92 -11.94
CA SER A 257 -1.93 -19.12 -12.97
C SER A 257 -1.88 -18.02 -14.06
N ARG A 258 -2.77 -17.02 -13.97
CA ARG A 258 -3.18 -16.06 -15.00
C ARG A 258 -3.35 -14.65 -14.42
N ILE A 259 -2.54 -14.29 -13.44
CA ILE A 259 -2.46 -12.91 -12.94
C ILE A 259 -1.55 -12.10 -13.86
N ASN A 260 -1.87 -10.83 -14.14
CA ASN A 260 -0.91 -9.90 -14.74
C ASN A 260 0.10 -9.47 -13.66
N TYR A 261 1.24 -10.15 -13.62
CA TYR A 261 2.28 -9.94 -12.60
C TYR A 261 2.90 -8.55 -12.69
N ASN A 262 2.86 -7.84 -13.83
CA ASN A 262 3.36 -6.47 -13.92
C ASN A 262 2.53 -5.49 -13.08
N PHE A 263 1.21 -5.61 -13.14
CA PHE A 263 0.32 -4.77 -12.35
C PHE A 263 0.52 -5.08 -10.87
N ILE A 264 0.48 -6.37 -10.52
CA ILE A 264 0.69 -6.83 -9.15
C ILE A 264 2.06 -6.39 -8.62
N ASN A 265 3.15 -6.61 -9.35
CA ASN A 265 4.50 -6.27 -8.88
C ASN A 265 4.63 -4.77 -8.56
N LYS A 266 4.08 -3.88 -9.40
CA LYS A 266 4.09 -2.43 -9.13
C LYS A 266 3.31 -2.06 -7.87
N TRP A 267 2.13 -2.66 -7.66
CA TRP A 267 1.33 -2.42 -6.45
C TRP A 267 1.99 -2.99 -5.20
N PHE A 268 2.56 -4.19 -5.29
CA PHE A 268 3.27 -4.84 -4.20
C PHE A 268 4.52 -4.07 -3.82
N PHE A 269 5.30 -3.60 -4.79
CA PHE A 269 6.47 -2.75 -4.54
C PHE A 269 6.08 -1.47 -3.83
N ASN A 270 5.14 -0.69 -4.40
CA ASN A 270 4.68 0.56 -3.79
C ASN A 270 4.14 0.34 -2.38
N PHE A 271 3.36 -0.71 -2.17
CA PHE A 271 2.80 -1.03 -0.87
C PHE A 271 3.88 -1.54 0.12
N PHE A 272 4.86 -2.30 -0.35
CA PHE A 272 5.97 -2.82 0.45
C PHE A 272 6.86 -1.68 0.96
N ASP A 273 7.26 -0.78 0.07
CA ASP A 273 8.08 0.39 0.41
C ASP A 273 7.34 1.27 1.41
N VAL A 274 6.05 1.56 1.11
CA VAL A 274 5.14 2.27 2.00
C VAL A 274 5.04 1.58 3.36
N TYR A 275 4.90 0.26 3.40
CA TYR A 275 4.76 -0.50 4.65
C TYR A 275 6.05 -0.53 5.48
N LEU A 276 7.22 -0.67 4.86
CA LEU A 276 8.51 -0.68 5.57
C LEU A 276 8.96 0.72 6.03
N ASP A 277 8.62 1.75 5.26
CA ASP A 277 8.90 3.15 5.64
C ASP A 277 7.96 3.66 6.74
N VAL A 278 6.89 2.93 7.06
CA VAL A 278 6.10 3.16 8.28
C VAL A 278 6.96 2.74 9.48
N HIS A 279 7.71 3.69 10.02
CA HIS A 279 8.35 3.56 11.32
C HIS A 279 7.29 3.51 12.43
N GLY A 280 6.82 2.31 12.77
CA GLY A 280 5.87 2.07 13.87
C GLY A 280 4.89 0.92 13.60
N ILE A 281 4.15 0.50 14.63
CA ILE A 281 3.16 -0.60 14.54
C ILE A 281 2.06 -0.23 13.54
N PRO A 282 1.91 -0.87 12.37
CA PRO A 282 0.94 -0.46 11.36
C PRO A 282 -0.50 -0.44 11.92
N GLU A 283 -1.30 0.54 11.55
CA GLU A 283 -2.70 0.70 11.99
C GLU A 283 -3.57 -0.42 11.40
N GLU A 284 -4.14 -1.31 12.24
CA GLU A 284 -4.76 -2.55 11.76
C GLU A 284 -5.87 -2.31 10.73
N LYS A 285 -6.72 -1.30 11.01
CA LYS A 285 -7.86 -0.94 10.16
C LYS A 285 -7.43 -0.26 8.85
N GLY A 286 -6.54 0.73 8.92
CA GLY A 286 -6.05 1.43 7.72
C GLY A 286 -5.24 0.51 6.80
N THR A 287 -4.42 -0.37 7.37
CA THR A 287 -3.72 -1.40 6.60
C THR A 287 -4.71 -2.41 6.02
N LEU A 288 -5.71 -2.90 6.79
CA LEU A 288 -6.74 -3.80 6.26
C LEU A 288 -7.57 -3.17 5.13
N GLU A 289 -7.93 -1.89 5.24
CA GLU A 289 -8.67 -1.17 4.20
C GLU A 289 -7.82 -0.98 2.94
N THR A 290 -6.54 -0.64 3.10
CA THR A 290 -5.58 -0.57 1.99
C THR A 290 -5.41 -1.94 1.33
N LEU A 291 -5.26 -3.00 2.13
CA LEU A 291 -5.18 -4.38 1.65
C LEU A 291 -6.47 -4.82 0.94
N LYS A 292 -7.65 -4.44 1.46
CA LYS A 292 -8.96 -4.70 0.83
C LYS A 292 -9.11 -3.91 -0.46
N TYR A 293 -8.60 -2.69 -0.53
CA TYR A 293 -8.57 -1.90 -1.75
C TYR A 293 -7.68 -2.57 -2.81
N LEU A 294 -6.43 -2.91 -2.45
CA LEU A 294 -5.52 -3.65 -3.33
C LEU A 294 -6.13 -4.96 -3.79
N ASP A 295 -6.73 -5.71 -2.86
CA ASP A 295 -7.42 -6.95 -3.13
C ASP A 295 -8.61 -6.76 -4.07
N ARG A 296 -9.41 -5.68 -3.97
CA ARG A 296 -10.50 -5.37 -4.91
C ARG A 296 -10.01 -4.94 -6.29
N GLU A 297 -8.99 -4.10 -6.34
CA GLU A 297 -8.47 -3.48 -7.57
C GLU A 297 -7.56 -4.40 -8.39
N ILE A 298 -7.00 -5.43 -7.76
CA ILE A 298 -6.43 -6.58 -8.47
C ILE A 298 -7.61 -7.37 -9.03
N SER A 299 -8.11 -6.93 -10.18
CA SER A 299 -9.49 -7.18 -10.59
C SER A 299 -9.91 -8.67 -10.59
N GLY A 300 -11.21 -8.91 -10.54
CA GLY A 300 -11.84 -10.18 -10.94
C GLY A 300 -11.95 -10.34 -12.47
N GLU A 301 -11.66 -9.27 -13.23
CA GLU A 301 -11.67 -9.22 -14.70
C GLU A 301 -10.41 -9.70 -15.45
N PRO A 302 -9.31 -10.23 -14.86
CA PRO A 302 -8.22 -10.81 -15.63
C PRO A 302 -8.75 -11.95 -16.47
N LYS A 303 -9.80 -12.66 -16.04
CA LYS A 303 -10.47 -13.64 -16.89
C LYS A 303 -10.99 -13.02 -18.19
N ARG A 304 -11.66 -11.87 -18.15
CA ARG A 304 -12.21 -11.22 -19.35
C ARG A 304 -11.09 -10.69 -20.25
N PHE A 305 -10.10 -10.04 -19.66
CA PHE A 305 -8.91 -9.56 -20.38
C PHE A 305 -8.12 -10.72 -21.01
N ILE A 306 -7.89 -11.80 -20.28
CA ILE A 306 -7.14 -12.98 -20.75
C ILE A 306 -7.95 -13.79 -21.74
N ILE A 307 -9.27 -13.89 -21.60
CA ILE A 307 -10.13 -14.48 -22.63
C ILE A 307 -10.05 -13.64 -23.91
N SER A 308 -10.13 -12.30 -23.80
CA SER A 308 -9.99 -11.40 -24.95
C SER A 308 -8.62 -11.54 -25.61
N GLU A 309 -7.55 -11.59 -24.82
CA GLU A 309 -6.17 -11.71 -25.32
C GLU A 309 -5.89 -13.12 -25.88
N LEU A 310 -6.40 -14.18 -25.24
CA LEU A 310 -6.33 -15.55 -25.77
C LEU A 310 -7.05 -15.66 -27.11
N ILE A 311 -8.25 -15.10 -27.22
CA ILE A 311 -9.00 -15.06 -28.48
C ILE A 311 -8.23 -14.24 -29.53
N ASP A 312 -7.70 -13.06 -29.18
CA ASP A 312 -6.93 -12.22 -30.10
C ASP A 312 -5.66 -12.92 -30.61
N LEU A 313 -4.91 -13.59 -29.72
CA LEU A 313 -3.69 -14.34 -30.08
C LEU A 313 -4.01 -15.59 -30.90
N MET A 314 -5.12 -16.29 -30.63
CA MET A 314 -5.56 -17.41 -31.45
C MET A 314 -5.97 -16.96 -32.85
N ILE A 315 -6.80 -15.90 -32.95
CA ILE A 315 -7.26 -15.34 -34.24
C ILE A 315 -6.08 -14.83 -35.06
N ASN A 316 -5.10 -14.19 -34.42
CA ASN A 316 -3.93 -13.61 -35.07
C ASN A 316 -2.69 -14.49 -35.00
N SER A 317 -2.83 -15.80 -34.76
CA SER A 317 -1.71 -16.70 -34.48
C SER A 317 -0.69 -16.81 -35.63
N GLU A 318 -1.12 -16.61 -36.87
CA GLU A 318 -0.24 -16.59 -38.04
C GLU A 318 0.58 -15.29 -38.16
N LYS A 319 0.08 -14.19 -37.60
CA LYS A 319 0.65 -12.83 -37.72
C LYS A 319 1.37 -12.36 -36.47
N SER A 320 1.10 -13.02 -35.35
CA SER A 320 1.64 -12.70 -34.04
C SER A 320 2.96 -13.46 -33.86
N THR A 321 4.04 -12.73 -33.56
CA THR A 321 5.38 -13.28 -33.35
C THR A 321 5.80 -13.00 -31.91
N PRO A 322 5.92 -14.03 -31.06
CA PRO A 322 6.36 -13.87 -29.69
C PRO A 322 7.89 -13.73 -29.61
N GLU A 323 8.37 -12.81 -28.78
CA GLU A 323 9.79 -12.56 -28.54
C GLU A 323 10.07 -12.50 -27.04
N LEU A 324 11.05 -13.27 -26.57
CA LEU A 324 11.51 -13.24 -25.19
C LEU A 324 12.26 -11.93 -24.89
N LEU A 325 11.90 -11.29 -23.79
CA LEU A 325 12.58 -10.08 -23.30
C LEU A 325 13.88 -10.40 -22.53
N VAL A 326 14.10 -11.68 -22.21
CA VAL A 326 15.26 -12.16 -21.45
C VAL A 326 15.84 -13.41 -22.09
N LYS A 327 17.11 -13.73 -21.78
CA LYS A 327 17.78 -14.92 -22.31
C LYS A 327 17.04 -16.22 -21.90
N PRO A 328 16.91 -17.23 -22.79
CA PRO A 328 16.29 -18.52 -22.47
C PRO A 328 16.87 -19.20 -21.23
N SER A 329 18.19 -19.11 -21.04
CA SER A 329 18.87 -19.68 -19.87
C SER A 329 18.43 -19.05 -18.55
N SER A 330 18.06 -17.77 -18.54
CA SER A 330 17.51 -17.08 -17.36
C SER A 330 16.12 -17.59 -17.00
N ILE A 331 15.31 -17.96 -17.99
CA ILE A 331 13.97 -18.52 -17.78
C ILE A 331 14.06 -19.95 -17.24
N LYS A 332 14.97 -20.76 -17.78
CA LYS A 332 15.22 -22.14 -17.29
C LYS A 332 15.69 -22.17 -15.83
N LYS A 333 16.41 -21.16 -15.37
CA LYS A 333 16.85 -21.02 -13.97
C LYS A 333 15.74 -20.57 -13.01
N ARG A 334 14.62 -20.06 -13.53
CA ARG A 334 13.48 -19.62 -12.71
C ARG A 334 12.63 -20.81 -12.31
N GLY A 335 12.94 -21.37 -11.13
CA GLY A 335 12.37 -22.61 -10.61
C GLY A 335 10.83 -22.69 -10.56
N TRP A 336 10.13 -21.56 -10.58
CA TRP A 336 8.66 -21.52 -10.60
C TRP A 336 8.02 -21.87 -11.96
N ILE A 337 8.80 -21.87 -13.05
CA ILE A 337 8.32 -22.34 -14.38
C ILE A 337 8.55 -23.85 -14.51
N SER A 338 9.67 -24.35 -14.01
CA SER A 338 10.03 -25.78 -14.04
C SER A 338 9.19 -26.65 -13.10
N LEU A 339 8.40 -26.07 -12.20
CA LEU A 339 7.48 -26.81 -11.33
C LEU A 339 6.16 -27.20 -12.02
N ARG A 340 5.92 -26.73 -13.26
CA ARG A 340 4.75 -27.08 -14.06
C ARG A 340 5.17 -28.09 -15.13
N THR A 341 4.85 -29.37 -14.89
CA THR A 341 5.08 -30.47 -15.85
C THR A 341 4.51 -30.17 -17.24
N GLU A 342 3.37 -29.47 -17.30
CA GLU A 342 2.75 -28.98 -18.55
C GLU A 342 3.61 -28.01 -19.38
N TYR A 343 4.67 -27.43 -18.81
CA TYR A 343 5.56 -26.47 -19.46
C TYR A 343 6.98 -26.99 -19.71
N GLU A 344 7.32 -28.22 -19.30
CA GLU A 344 8.65 -28.79 -19.48
C GLU A 344 9.08 -28.79 -20.96
N LEU A 345 8.20 -29.25 -21.85
CA LEU A 345 8.44 -29.20 -23.30
C LEU A 345 8.67 -27.76 -23.78
N PHE A 346 7.90 -26.79 -23.29
CA PHE A 346 8.10 -25.38 -23.69
C PHE A 346 9.43 -24.80 -23.20
N LEU A 347 9.90 -25.23 -22.04
CA LEU A 347 11.20 -24.83 -21.53
C LEU A 347 12.34 -25.33 -22.42
N GLU A 348 12.23 -26.54 -22.96
CA GLU A 348 13.24 -27.11 -23.87
C GLU A 348 13.36 -26.28 -25.17
N TYR A 349 12.24 -25.77 -25.67
CA TYR A 349 12.14 -25.07 -26.96
C TYR A 349 12.01 -23.53 -26.85
N LEU A 350 12.49 -22.93 -25.76
CA LEU A 350 12.42 -21.46 -25.56
C LEU A 350 13.05 -20.65 -26.69
N GLU A 351 14.01 -21.21 -27.43
CA GLU A 351 14.66 -20.54 -28.56
C GLU A 351 13.70 -20.26 -29.73
N LEU A 352 12.57 -20.97 -29.81
CA LEU A 352 11.54 -20.71 -30.84
C LEU A 352 10.77 -19.39 -30.60
N PHE A 353 10.93 -18.77 -29.43
CA PHE A 353 10.26 -17.52 -29.03
C PHE A 353 11.20 -16.31 -29.20
N ASP A 354 11.90 -16.22 -30.32
CA ASP A 354 12.89 -15.19 -30.64
C ASP A 354 12.34 -14.04 -31.51
N GLY A 355 11.02 -13.99 -31.73
CA GLY A 355 10.36 -13.03 -32.62
C GLY A 355 10.39 -13.39 -34.11
N SER A 356 11.06 -14.47 -34.52
CA SER A 356 11.18 -14.86 -35.93
C SER A 356 9.98 -15.69 -36.44
N LEU A 357 9.46 -16.57 -35.59
CA LEU A 357 8.35 -17.49 -35.89
C LEU A 357 7.01 -16.93 -35.41
N SER A 358 5.94 -17.30 -36.13
CA SER A 358 4.58 -17.01 -35.67
C SER A 358 4.11 -18.05 -34.65
N ILE A 359 3.12 -17.69 -33.82
CA ILE A 359 2.53 -18.62 -32.83
C ILE A 359 2.07 -19.93 -33.49
N TYR A 360 1.48 -19.84 -34.69
CA TYR A 360 1.07 -21.02 -35.45
C TYR A 360 2.25 -21.91 -35.87
N LYS A 361 3.36 -21.32 -36.33
CA LYS A 361 4.56 -22.09 -36.70
C LYS A 361 5.19 -22.77 -35.49
N ILE A 362 5.29 -22.07 -34.37
CA ILE A 362 5.80 -22.65 -33.10
C ILE A 362 4.96 -23.87 -32.69
N SER A 363 3.63 -23.79 -32.82
CA SER A 363 2.73 -24.92 -32.55
C SER A 363 3.01 -26.15 -33.43
N GLN A 364 3.34 -25.94 -34.71
CA GLN A 364 3.71 -27.02 -35.63
C GLN A 364 5.07 -27.62 -35.29
N GLU A 365 6.11 -26.78 -35.09
CA GLU A 365 7.47 -27.23 -34.77
C GLU A 365 7.52 -28.06 -33.49
N MET A 366 6.77 -27.64 -32.47
CA MET A 366 6.70 -28.35 -31.21
C MET A 366 5.69 -29.52 -31.20
N SER A 367 4.91 -29.70 -32.28
CA SER A 367 3.82 -30.68 -32.36
C SER A 367 2.82 -30.61 -31.19
N VAL A 368 2.50 -29.39 -30.73
CA VAL A 368 1.55 -29.14 -29.64
C VAL A 368 0.35 -28.31 -30.11
N PRO A 369 -0.84 -28.45 -29.50
CA PRO A 369 -2.00 -27.64 -29.86
C PRO A 369 -1.71 -26.13 -29.76
N LEU A 370 -2.23 -25.35 -30.72
CA LEU A 370 -2.09 -23.88 -30.73
C LEU A 370 -2.51 -23.25 -29.40
N SER A 371 -3.59 -23.75 -28.81
CA SER A 371 -4.09 -23.28 -27.51
C SER A 371 -3.05 -23.43 -26.39
N LYS A 372 -2.22 -24.47 -26.41
CA LYS A 372 -1.15 -24.69 -25.44
C LYS A 372 0.00 -23.71 -25.62
N VAL A 373 0.35 -23.39 -26.87
CA VAL A 373 1.34 -22.33 -27.16
C VAL A 373 0.84 -20.97 -26.68
N VAL A 374 -0.42 -20.62 -26.96
CA VAL A 374 -1.03 -19.37 -26.52
C VAL A 374 -1.10 -19.29 -24.99
N GLU A 375 -1.46 -20.39 -24.31
CA GLU A 375 -1.44 -20.45 -22.84
C GLU A 375 -0.04 -20.16 -22.28
N PHE A 376 1.00 -20.76 -22.88
CA PHE A 376 2.38 -20.52 -22.48
C PHE A 376 2.85 -19.08 -22.77
N ILE A 377 2.47 -18.51 -23.91
CA ILE A 377 2.74 -17.11 -24.27
C ILE A 377 2.09 -16.16 -23.26
N ILE A 378 0.82 -16.35 -22.94
CA ILE A 378 0.11 -15.55 -21.93
C ILE A 378 0.80 -15.70 -20.57
N PHE A 379 1.22 -16.92 -20.23
CA PHE A 379 1.96 -17.18 -19.00
C PHE A 379 3.28 -16.38 -18.94
N LEU A 380 4.10 -16.38 -19.99
CA LEU A 380 5.35 -15.61 -20.03
C LEU A 380 5.12 -14.09 -20.12
N LYS A 381 4.17 -13.66 -20.96
CA LYS A 381 3.81 -12.24 -21.16
C LYS A 381 3.26 -11.61 -19.89
N SER A 382 2.44 -12.34 -19.14
CA SER A 382 1.93 -11.88 -17.84
C SER A 382 3.03 -11.61 -16.81
N ARG A 383 4.26 -12.07 -17.06
CA ARG A 383 5.43 -11.94 -16.18
C ARG A 383 6.57 -11.13 -16.80
N ASN A 384 6.29 -10.39 -17.86
CA ASN A 384 7.26 -9.55 -18.56
C ASN A 384 8.48 -10.30 -19.08
N LEU A 385 8.30 -11.58 -19.43
CA LEU A 385 9.36 -12.39 -20.01
C LEU A 385 9.27 -12.47 -21.52
N LEU A 386 8.14 -12.04 -22.08
CA LEU A 386 7.81 -12.18 -23.49
C LEU A 386 6.89 -11.05 -23.92
N GLU A 387 7.15 -10.48 -25.09
CA GLU A 387 6.22 -9.62 -25.82
C GLU A 387 5.73 -10.30 -27.10
N VAL A 388 4.61 -9.82 -27.63
CA VAL A 388 4.04 -10.33 -28.88
C VAL A 388 3.88 -9.17 -29.83
N TYR A 389 4.57 -9.25 -30.96
CA TYR A 389 4.47 -8.26 -32.02
C TYR A 389 3.53 -8.76 -33.11
N LYS A 390 2.80 -7.84 -33.75
CA LYS A 390 2.01 -8.13 -34.95
C LYS A 390 2.80 -7.62 -36.15
N LYS A 391 3.12 -8.49 -37.11
CA LYS A 391 3.68 -8.04 -38.38
C LYS A 391 2.68 -7.09 -39.05
N LYS A 392 3.07 -5.82 -39.22
CA LYS A 392 2.32 -4.87 -40.06
C LYS A 392 2.44 -5.33 -41.50
N ARG A 393 1.32 -5.24 -42.23
CA ARG A 393 1.27 -5.49 -43.67
C ARG A 393 2.19 -4.56 -44.42
#